data_AF-Q9T0L5-F1
#
_entry.id   AF-Q9T0L5-F1
#
_cell.length_a   1.000
_cell.length_b   1.000
_cell.length_c   1.000
_cell.angle_alpha   90.00
_cell.angle_beta   90.00
_cell.angle_gamma   90.00
#
_symmetry.space_group_name_H-M   'P 1'
#
loop_
_entity.id
_entity.type
_entity.pdbx_description
1 polymer ?
#
loop_
_entity_poly.entity_id
_entity_poly.type
_entity_poly.pdbx_seq_one_letter_code
_entity_poly.pdbx_strand_id
1 'polypeptide(L)'
;MDELHEAAIAYYNNGSMEQQNLSWQFFRAMDVNGDGRVSLQEYTDFLRQTAGLAWIHPEMFRELDRNGDGQLDFWEVLTLYYVARTRTINCRTCLRILNGLYFTCVTCFESSCGNTFDLCVKCYMRRTYCHPHRLFLDSYVLLRSRRIHHPSVC
;
A
#
# COMPACT_ATOMS: atom_id res chain seq x y z
N MET A 1 -5.84 9.75 3.10
CA MET A 1 -6.21 8.37 3.46
C MET A 1 -7.59 8.00 2.94
N ASP A 2 -8.49 8.95 2.70
CA ASP A 2 -9.87 8.66 2.27
C ASP A 2 -9.96 7.82 1.00
N GLU A 3 -9.21 8.15 -0.07
CA GLU A 3 -9.23 7.34 -1.30
C GLU A 3 -8.79 5.88 -1.06
N LEU A 4 -7.80 5.65 -0.19
CA LEU A 4 -7.35 4.31 0.15
C LEU A 4 -8.38 3.56 0.99
N HIS A 5 -9.09 4.26 1.87
CA HIS A 5 -10.18 3.71 2.67
C HIS A 5 -11.36 3.29 1.79
N GLU A 6 -11.80 4.17 0.88
CA GLU A 6 -12.86 3.87 -0.08
C GLU A 6 -12.48 2.71 -1.01
N ALA A 7 -11.24 2.69 -1.49
CA ALA A 7 -10.72 1.58 -2.28
C ALA A 7 -10.72 0.27 -1.47
N ALA A 8 -10.28 0.30 -0.22
CA ALA A 8 -10.26 -0.89 0.65
C ALA A 8 -11.68 -1.46 0.84
N ILE A 9 -12.68 -0.59 1.10
CA ILE A 9 -14.09 -0.98 1.18
C ILE A 9 -14.58 -1.56 -0.16
N ALA A 10 -14.26 -0.92 -1.28
CA ALA A 10 -14.65 -1.41 -2.60
C ALA A 10 -14.09 -2.81 -2.89
N TYR A 11 -12.82 -3.06 -2.58
CA TYR A 11 -12.19 -4.37 -2.72
C TYR A 11 -12.77 -5.42 -1.77
N TYR A 12 -13.12 -5.03 -0.54
CA TYR A 12 -13.78 -5.93 0.40
C TYR A 12 -15.17 -6.33 -0.08
N ASN A 13 -16.01 -5.35 -0.44
CA ASN A 13 -17.39 -5.57 -0.87
C ASN A 13 -17.49 -6.42 -2.15
N ASN A 14 -16.52 -6.28 -3.06
CA ASN A 14 -16.47 -7.04 -4.31
C ASN A 14 -15.49 -8.23 -4.25
N GLY A 15 -14.93 -8.52 -3.07
CA GLY A 15 -14.03 -9.63 -2.85
C GLY A 15 -14.77 -10.95 -2.63
N SER A 16 -14.09 -12.07 -2.84
CA SER A 16 -14.59 -13.39 -2.47
C SER A 16 -14.75 -13.51 -0.95
N MET A 17 -15.55 -14.48 -0.51
CA MET A 17 -15.71 -14.81 0.92
C MET A 17 -14.35 -15.08 1.59
N GLU A 18 -13.43 -15.72 0.86
CA GLU A 18 -12.06 -15.96 1.33
C GLU A 18 -11.30 -14.64 1.55
N GLN A 19 -11.37 -13.71 0.60
CA GLN A 19 -10.72 -12.39 0.72
C GLN A 19 -11.29 -11.58 1.89
N GLN A 20 -12.60 -11.60 2.09
CA GLN A 20 -13.25 -10.96 3.23
C GLN A 20 -12.81 -11.61 4.55
N ASN A 21 -12.77 -12.94 4.62
CA ASN A 21 -12.33 -13.68 5.79
C ASN A 21 -10.87 -13.39 6.16
N LEU A 22 -9.97 -13.27 5.18
CA LEU A 22 -8.58 -12.89 5.43
C LEU A 22 -8.46 -11.50 6.07
N SER A 23 -9.31 -10.56 5.65
CA SER A 23 -9.35 -9.22 6.25
C SER A 23 -9.83 -9.26 7.70
N TRP A 24 -10.85 -10.08 7.99
CA TRP A 24 -11.34 -10.33 9.35
C TRP A 24 -10.33 -11.06 10.24
N GLN A 25 -9.59 -12.02 9.70
CA GLN A 25 -8.52 -12.69 10.43
C GLN A 25 -7.40 -11.72 10.79
N PHE A 26 -7.04 -10.81 9.86
CA PHE A 26 -6.08 -9.75 10.13
C PHE A 26 -6.55 -8.83 11.25
N PHE A 27 -7.80 -8.36 11.21
CA PHE A 27 -8.39 -7.56 12.28
C PHE A 27 -8.35 -8.27 13.64
N ARG A 28 -8.81 -9.52 13.71
CA ARG A 28 -8.81 -10.31 14.96
C ARG A 28 -7.42 -10.65 15.48
N ALA A 29 -6.41 -10.67 14.62
CA ALA A 29 -5.03 -10.86 15.06
C ALA A 29 -4.45 -9.59 15.72
N MET A 30 -5.03 -8.42 15.43
CA MET A 30 -4.68 -7.15 16.04
C MET A 30 -5.49 -6.87 17.31
N ASP A 31 -6.79 -7.15 17.30
CA ASP A 31 -7.71 -7.01 18.46
C ASP A 31 -7.46 -8.15 19.46
N VAL A 32 -6.49 -7.98 20.36
CA VAL A 32 -6.02 -9.02 21.28
C VAL A 32 -6.99 -9.20 22.44
N ASN A 33 -7.57 -8.10 22.93
CA ASN A 33 -8.50 -8.14 24.05
C ASN A 33 -9.93 -8.55 23.64
N GLY A 34 -10.26 -8.52 22.34
CA GLY A 34 -11.54 -8.92 21.77
C GLY A 34 -12.67 -7.91 22.00
N ASP A 35 -12.36 -6.63 22.20
CA ASP A 35 -13.35 -5.58 22.45
C ASP A 35 -14.01 -5.05 21.17
N GLY A 36 -13.57 -5.53 20.01
CA GLY A 36 -14.10 -5.15 18.70
C GLY A 36 -13.48 -3.88 18.14
N ARG A 37 -12.40 -3.38 18.74
CA ARG A 37 -11.56 -2.29 18.23
C ARG A 37 -10.08 -2.64 18.43
N VAL A 38 -9.21 -1.84 17.82
CA VAL A 38 -7.76 -1.97 18.00
C VAL A 38 -7.23 -0.70 18.62
N SER A 39 -6.72 -0.82 19.84
CA SER A 39 -6.04 0.27 20.54
C SER A 39 -4.67 0.58 19.93
N LEU A 40 -4.13 1.77 20.20
CA LEU A 40 -2.78 2.14 19.77
C LEU A 40 -1.71 1.15 20.28
N GLN A 41 -1.90 0.60 21.49
CA GLN A 41 -0.99 -0.37 22.08
C GLN A 41 -1.01 -1.69 21.29
N GLU A 42 -2.20 -2.24 21.04
CA GLU A 42 -2.37 -3.46 20.25
C GLU A 42 -1.83 -3.30 18.83
N TYR A 43 -2.13 -2.17 18.18
CA TYR A 43 -1.57 -1.81 16.88
C TYR A 43 -0.03 -1.83 16.90
N THR A 44 0.57 -1.14 17.88
CA THR A 44 2.03 -1.01 17.96
C THR A 44 2.71 -2.36 18.24
N ASP A 45 2.13 -3.16 19.13
CA ASP A 45 2.65 -4.49 19.46
C ASP A 45 2.53 -5.44 18.28
N PHE A 46 1.41 -5.42 17.56
CA PHE A 46 1.22 -6.21 16.34
C PHE A 46 2.26 -5.87 15.26
N LEU A 47 2.53 -4.57 15.02
CA LEU A 47 3.55 -4.14 14.05
C LEU A 47 4.96 -4.60 14.44
N ARG A 48 5.31 -4.55 15.73
CA ARG A 48 6.62 -5.02 16.23
C ARG A 48 6.81 -6.52 16.04
N GLN A 49 5.74 -7.30 16.19
CA GLN A 49 5.79 -8.76 16.08
C GLN A 49 5.72 -9.24 14.62
N THR A 50 5.27 -8.39 13.70
CA THR A 50 5.05 -8.77 12.29
C THR A 50 6.17 -8.25 11.40
N ALA A 51 7.15 -9.11 11.10
CA ALA A 51 8.33 -8.75 10.29
C ALA A 51 8.00 -8.14 8.90
N GLY A 52 6.85 -8.50 8.31
CA GLY A 52 6.39 -7.97 7.02
C GLY A 52 5.81 -6.55 7.06
N LEU A 53 5.58 -5.99 8.25
CA LEU A 53 4.96 -4.68 8.45
C LEU A 53 5.90 -3.66 9.09
N ALA A 54 7.19 -3.98 9.21
CA ALA A 54 8.19 -3.10 9.83
C ALA A 54 8.33 -1.73 9.13
N TRP A 55 7.85 -1.60 7.90
CA TRP A 55 7.81 -0.34 7.15
C TRP A 55 6.62 0.55 7.52
N ILE A 56 5.60 0.01 8.17
CA ILE A 56 4.44 0.76 8.64
C ILE A 56 4.83 1.51 9.90
N HIS A 57 4.70 2.83 9.89
CA HIS A 57 5.12 3.67 10.99
C HIS A 57 4.00 3.88 12.01
N PRO A 58 4.30 3.90 13.33
CA PRO A 58 3.32 4.17 14.38
C PRO A 58 2.36 5.34 14.12
N GLU A 59 2.83 6.47 13.60
CA GLU A 59 1.95 7.61 13.33
C GLU A 59 0.94 7.40 12.18
N MET A 60 1.04 6.32 11.40
CA MET A 60 -0.04 5.92 10.48
C MET A 60 -1.34 5.59 11.24
N PHE A 61 -1.27 5.21 12.52
CA PHE A 61 -2.46 5.03 13.37
C PHE A 61 -3.38 6.25 13.31
N ARG A 62 -2.84 7.46 13.47
CA ARG A 62 -3.62 8.71 13.42
C ARG A 62 -4.17 9.02 12.03
N GLU A 63 -3.55 8.49 10.98
CA GLU A 63 -4.07 8.63 9.62
C GLU A 63 -5.19 7.63 9.31
N LEU A 64 -5.25 6.52 10.07
CA LEU A 64 -6.25 5.46 9.96
C LEU A 64 -7.47 5.73 10.85
N ASP A 65 -7.27 6.30 12.04
CA ASP A 65 -8.33 6.74 12.97
C ASP A 65 -9.06 7.94 12.36
N ARG A 66 -10.08 7.65 11.54
CA ARG A 66 -10.82 8.65 10.76
C ARG A 66 -11.89 9.30 11.61
N ASN A 67 -12.48 8.55 12.53
CA ASN A 67 -13.55 9.06 13.40
C ASN A 67 -13.00 9.82 14.62
N GLY A 68 -11.70 9.70 14.92
CA GLY A 68 -11.02 10.39 16.00
C GLY A 68 -11.34 9.85 17.39
N ASP A 69 -11.79 8.60 17.49
CA ASP A 69 -12.17 7.96 18.76
C ASP A 69 -10.97 7.38 19.53
N GLY A 70 -9.76 7.46 18.94
CA GLY A 70 -8.52 6.98 19.53
C GLY A 70 -8.30 5.48 19.41
N GLN A 71 -9.15 4.78 18.65
CA GLN A 71 -9.08 3.35 18.38
C GLN A 71 -9.35 3.12 16.89
N LEU A 72 -9.03 1.91 16.39
CA LEU A 72 -9.35 1.54 15.02
C LEU A 72 -10.47 0.52 14.99
N ASP A 73 -11.57 0.85 14.31
CA ASP A 73 -12.59 -0.13 13.99
C ASP A 73 -12.18 -1.05 12.82
N PHE A 74 -13.03 -2.02 12.51
CA PHE A 74 -12.77 -2.96 11.41
C PHE A 74 -12.50 -2.27 10.07
N TRP A 75 -13.22 -1.20 9.73
CA TRP A 75 -13.09 -0.51 8.45
C TRP A 75 -11.80 0.32 8.37
N GLU A 76 -11.36 0.85 9.50
CA GLU A 76 -10.08 1.55 9.62
C GLU A 76 -8.92 0.55 9.51
N VAL A 77 -8.99 -0.59 10.19
CA VAL A 77 -8.00 -1.67 10.06
C VAL A 77 -8.02 -2.31 8.66
N LEU A 78 -9.19 -2.40 8.00
CA LEU A 78 -9.29 -2.85 6.61
C LEU A 78 -8.45 -1.95 5.69
N THR A 79 -8.40 -0.65 5.98
CA THR A 79 -7.55 0.30 5.22
C THR A 79 -6.07 -0.02 5.41
N LEU A 80 -5.65 -0.30 6.65
CA LEU A 80 -4.30 -0.77 6.96
C LEU A 80 -3.97 -2.06 6.20
N TYR A 81 -4.88 -3.04 6.22
CA TYR A 81 -4.72 -4.30 5.50
C TYR A 81 -4.53 -4.09 3.99
N TYR A 82 -5.37 -3.23 3.39
CA TYR A 82 -5.27 -2.87 1.98
C TYR A 82 -3.92 -2.19 1.66
N VAL A 83 -3.50 -1.22 2.46
CA VAL A 83 -2.22 -0.53 2.31
C VAL A 83 -1.05 -1.50 2.47
N ALA A 84 -1.10 -2.38 3.48
CA ALA A 84 -0.08 -3.38 3.76
C ALA A 84 0.14 -4.34 2.58
N ARG A 85 -0.92 -4.63 1.81
CA ARG A 85 -0.87 -5.55 0.66
C ARG A 85 -0.56 -4.87 -0.66
N THR A 86 -0.88 -3.58 -0.82
CA THR A 86 -0.83 -2.91 -2.13
C THR A 86 0.21 -1.79 -2.22
N ARG A 87 0.67 -1.25 -1.08
CA ARG A 87 1.56 -0.07 -1.01
C ARG A 87 2.90 -0.37 -0.34
N THR A 88 3.44 -1.56 -0.57
CA THR A 88 4.78 -1.99 -0.10
C THR A 88 5.95 -1.38 -0.89
N ILE A 89 5.67 -0.40 -1.75
CA ILE A 89 6.65 0.20 -2.66
C ILE A 89 7.23 1.45 -2.02
N ASN A 90 8.56 1.51 -1.94
CA ASN A 90 9.28 2.64 -1.37
C ASN A 90 10.07 3.39 -2.45
N CYS A 91 10.16 4.71 -2.30
CA CYS A 91 11.03 5.52 -3.15
C CYS A 91 12.47 5.05 -3.02
N ARG A 92 13.12 4.68 -4.12
CA ARG A 92 14.52 4.21 -4.12
C ARG A 92 15.54 5.27 -3.69
N THR A 93 15.15 6.54 -3.64
CA THR A 93 16.05 7.65 -3.25
C THR A 93 15.88 8.08 -1.80
N CYS A 94 14.63 8.31 -1.36
CA CYS A 94 14.36 8.86 -0.03
C CYS A 94 13.64 7.88 0.90
N LEU A 95 13.43 6.64 0.45
CA LEU A 95 12.85 5.52 1.20
C LEU A 95 11.41 5.70 1.69
N ARG A 96 10.78 6.86 1.44
CA ARG A 96 9.37 7.07 1.77
C ARG A 96 8.45 6.12 1.00
N ILE A 97 7.41 5.67 1.68
CA ILE A 97 6.34 4.83 1.14
C ILE A 97 5.61 5.58 0.02
N LEU A 98 5.24 4.87 -1.04
CA LEU A 98 4.56 5.40 -2.21
C LEU A 98 3.06 5.08 -2.17
N ASN A 99 2.33 5.81 -1.32
CA ASN A 99 0.87 5.64 -1.16
C ASN A 99 0.04 6.21 -2.31
N GLY A 100 0.55 7.21 -3.04
CA GLY A 100 -0.15 7.88 -4.15
C GLY A 100 0.51 7.62 -5.50
N LEU A 101 0.47 8.63 -6.38
CA LEU A 101 1.21 8.61 -7.65
C LEU A 101 2.71 8.46 -7.40
N TYR A 102 3.33 7.55 -8.14
CA TYR A 102 4.77 7.36 -8.19
C TYR A 102 5.20 7.02 -9.61
N PHE A 103 6.49 7.21 -9.88
CA PHE A 103 7.12 6.95 -11.17
C PHE A 103 7.95 5.68 -11.09
N THR A 104 7.76 4.79 -12.06
CA THR A 104 8.50 3.53 -12.14
C THR A 104 9.32 3.50 -13.41
N CYS A 105 10.56 3.04 -13.30
CA CYS A 105 11.38 2.76 -14.47
C CYS A 105 10.75 1.63 -15.29
N VAL A 106 10.43 1.90 -16.57
CA VAL A 106 9.78 0.92 -17.45
C VAL A 106 10.65 -0.32 -17.64
N THR A 107 11.94 -0.14 -17.91
CA THR A 107 12.87 -1.25 -18.10
C THR A 107 12.98 -2.14 -16.87
N CYS A 108 13.02 -1.56 -15.66
CA CYS A 108 13.05 -2.36 -14.42
C CYS A 108 11.72 -3.06 -14.14
N PHE A 109 10.59 -2.44 -14.52
CA PHE A 109 9.27 -3.04 -14.37
C PHE A 109 9.07 -4.25 -15.29
N GLU A 110 9.59 -4.18 -16.52
CA GLU A 110 9.49 -5.26 -17.51
C GLU A 110 10.52 -6.37 -17.31
N SER A 111 11.55 -6.12 -16.52
CA SER A 111 12.61 -7.10 -16.28
C SER A 111 12.07 -8.31 -15.51
N SER A 112 12.30 -9.51 -16.06
CA SER A 112 11.98 -10.77 -15.38
C SER A 112 12.90 -11.06 -14.18
N CYS A 113 13.97 -10.27 -14.00
CA CYS A 113 14.91 -10.39 -12.90
C CYS A 113 15.11 -9.04 -12.18
N GLY A 114 15.05 -9.06 -10.85
CA GLY A 114 15.31 -7.89 -10.00
C GLY A 114 14.06 -7.17 -9.48
N ASN A 115 14.28 -6.15 -8.65
CA ASN A 115 13.23 -5.30 -8.10
C ASN A 115 12.93 -4.13 -9.05
N THR A 116 11.71 -3.60 -8.98
CA THR A 116 11.32 -2.34 -9.62
C THR A 116 12.17 -1.16 -9.11
N PHE A 117 12.27 -0.11 -9.93
CA PHE A 117 12.91 1.14 -9.52
C PHE A 117 11.88 2.26 -9.49
N ASP A 118 11.37 2.51 -8.29
CA ASP A 118 10.25 3.42 -8.06
C ASP A 118 10.71 4.71 -7.38
N LEU A 119 10.13 5.81 -7.82
CA LEU A 119 10.44 7.15 -7.37
C LEU A 119 9.16 7.88 -7.01
N CYS A 120 9.18 8.48 -5.84
CA CYS A 120 8.15 9.45 -5.49
C CYS A 120 8.20 10.68 -6.42
N VAL A 121 7.09 11.41 -6.54
CA VAL A 121 6.97 12.61 -7.39
C VAL A 121 8.10 13.62 -7.15
N LYS A 122 8.43 13.92 -5.89
CA LYS A 122 9.47 14.91 -5.54
C LYS A 122 10.88 14.49 -6.01
N CYS A 123 11.27 13.23 -5.85
CA CYS A 123 12.59 12.74 -6.28
C CYS A 123 12.68 12.65 -7.80
N TYR A 124 11.60 12.24 -8.46
CA TYR A 124 11.55 12.23 -9.92
C TYR A 124 11.66 13.66 -10.49
N MET A 125 10.84 14.58 -9.99
CA MET A 125 10.84 16.00 -10.39
C MET A 125 12.21 16.66 -10.23
N ARG A 126 12.90 16.42 -9.11
CA ARG A 126 14.21 17.01 -8.83
C ARG A 126 15.38 16.29 -9.50
N ARG A 127 15.15 15.12 -10.10
CA ARG A 127 16.18 14.27 -10.72
C ARG A 127 17.35 13.94 -9.78
N THR A 128 17.06 13.75 -8.49
CA THR A 128 18.08 13.46 -7.45
C THR A 128 18.43 11.96 -7.34
N TYR A 129 18.14 11.17 -8.36
CA TYR A 129 18.31 9.72 -8.38
C TYR A 129 19.40 9.33 -9.40
N CYS A 130 20.19 8.33 -9.05
CA CYS A 130 21.17 7.74 -9.97
C CYS A 130 20.63 6.41 -10.49
N HIS A 131 20.31 6.35 -11.79
CA HIS A 131 19.75 5.16 -12.43
C HIS A 131 20.08 5.17 -13.94
N PRO A 132 20.49 4.03 -14.55
CA PRO A 132 20.95 4.00 -15.94
C PRO A 132 19.83 4.15 -16.98
N HIS A 133 18.60 3.74 -16.66
CA HIS A 133 17.47 3.87 -17.57
C HIS A 133 16.82 5.25 -17.48
N ARG A 134 16.28 5.73 -18.61
CA ARG A 134 15.74 7.10 -18.72
C ARG A 134 14.22 7.17 -18.79
N LEU A 135 13.55 6.09 -19.19
CA LEU A 135 12.10 6.08 -19.32
C LEU A 135 11.45 5.71 -17.98
N PHE A 136 10.70 6.67 -17.46
CA PHE A 136 9.87 6.52 -16.26
C PHE A 136 8.45 6.92 -16.61
N LEU A 137 7.48 6.15 -16.15
CA LEU A 137 6.06 6.44 -16.28
C LEU A 137 5.44 6.43 -14.90
N ASP A 138 4.41 7.25 -14.67
CA ASP A 138 3.63 7.12 -13.45
C ASP A 138 2.83 5.81 -13.43
N SER A 139 2.39 5.39 -12.25
CA SER A 139 1.71 4.12 -12.03
C SER A 139 0.44 3.92 -12.88
N TYR A 140 -0.30 4.98 -13.24
CA TYR A 140 -1.47 4.85 -14.12
C TYR A 140 -1.08 4.78 -15.59
N VAL A 141 -0.14 5.62 -16.04
CA VAL A 141 0.34 5.59 -17.43
C VAL A 141 1.05 4.27 -17.72
N LEU A 142 1.87 3.76 -16.79
CA LEU A 142 2.50 2.46 -16.90
C LEU A 142 1.46 1.34 -17.03
N LEU A 143 0.44 1.32 -16.16
CA LEU A 143 -0.65 0.34 -16.24
C LEU A 143 -1.36 0.40 -17.60
N ARG A 144 -1.68 1.59 -18.10
CA ARG A 144 -2.36 1.76 -19.40
C ARG A 144 -1.47 1.37 -20.58
N SER A 145 -0.15 1.56 -20.49
CA SER A 145 0.80 1.14 -21.55
C SER A 145 0.72 -0.36 -21.83
N ARG A 146 0.36 -1.19 -20.84
CA ARG A 146 0.22 -2.64 -21.01
C ARG A 146 -0.90 -3.01 -21.97
N ARG A 147 -1.89 -2.14 -22.21
CA ARG A 147 -2.92 -2.38 -23.24
C ARG A 147 -2.35 -2.35 -24.66
N ILE A 148 -1.31 -1.57 -24.91
CA ILE A 148 -0.76 -1.34 -26.26
C ILE A 148 0.12 -2.52 -26.71
N HIS A 149 0.68 -3.30 -25.77
CA HIS A 149 1.57 -4.41 -26.05
C HIS A 149 0.88 -5.79 -26.18
N HIS A 150 -0.43 -5.87 -25.93
CA HIS A 150 -1.23 -7.01 -26.36
C HIS A 150 -1.82 -6.68 -27.73
N PRO A 151 -1.47 -7.40 -28.82
CA PRO A 151 -2.20 -7.24 -30.06
C PRO A 151 -3.66 -7.55 -29.77
N SER A 152 -4.50 -6.56 -30.02
CA SER A 152 -5.94 -6.65 -29.89
C SER A 152 -6.43 -7.87 -30.66
N VAL A 153 -6.75 -8.95 -29.94
CA VAL A 153 -7.68 -9.94 -30.47
C VAL A 153 -9.06 -9.38 -30.14
N CYS A 154 -9.55 -8.53 -31.04
CA CYS A 154 -10.96 -8.17 -31.14
C CYS A 154 -11.39 -8.52 -32.55
#